data_AF-A0A7X2KYW4-F1
#
_entry.id   AF-A0A7X2KYW4-F1
#
_cell.length_a   1.000
_cell.length_b   1.000
_cell.length_c   1.000
_cell.angle_alpha   90.00
_cell.angle_beta   90.00
_cell.angle_gamma   90.00
#
_symmetry.space_group_name_H-M   'P 1'
#
loop_
_entity.id
_entity.type
_entity.pdbx_description
1 polymer ?
#
loop_
_entity_poly.entity_id
_entity_poly.type
_entity_poly.pdbx_seq_one_letter_code
_entity_poly.pdbx_strand_id
1 'polypeptide(L)' 'MKEQRIYTSPLVELFDAVEHSPPKEATKLLVLSKYGILGLGSFDSNFHVAWGYLPKIPKSVKERMSEGI' A
#
# COMPACT_ATOMS: atom_id res chain seq x y z
N MET A 1 -29.05 4.50 -15.24
CA MET A 1 -28.49 4.72 -13.89
C MET A 1 -26.98 4.83 -14.02
N LYS A 2 -26.34 5.90 -13.52
CA LYS A 2 -24.87 6.00 -13.50
C LYS A 2 -24.36 5.11 -12.38
N GLU A 3 -23.51 4.14 -12.70
CA GLU A 3 -22.82 3.32 -11.70
C GLU A 3 -22.07 4.25 -10.73
N GLN A 4 -22.49 4.23 -9.47
CA GLN A 4 -21.82 4.97 -8.42
C GLN A 4 -20.54 4.19 -8.07
N ARG A 5 -19.39 4.67 -8.56
CA ARG A 5 -18.10 4.05 -8.23
C ARG A 5 -17.87 4.18 -6.72
N ILE A 6 -17.88 3.05 -6.02
CA ILE A 6 -17.52 2.99 -4.60
C ILE A 6 -15.99 3.00 -4.54
N TYR A 7 -15.41 4.15 -4.19
CA TYR A 7 -13.97 4.25 -3.93
C TYR A 7 -13.62 3.44 -2.69
N THR A 8 -12.70 2.48 -2.81
CA THR A 8 -12.36 1.53 -1.73
C THR A 8 -11.42 2.12 -0.67
N SER A 9 -10.68 3.18 -0.99
CA SER A 9 -10.03 4.13 -0.09
C SER A 9 -9.50 5.30 -0.93
N PRO A 10 -9.68 6.57 -0.55
CA PRO A 10 -9.32 7.69 -1.41
C PRO A 10 -7.81 7.95 -1.52
N LEU A 11 -7.01 7.52 -0.55
CA LEU A 11 -5.57 7.87 -0.51
C LEU A 11 -4.76 6.69 0.03
N VAL A 12 -3.71 6.34 -0.71
CA VAL A 12 -2.58 5.57 -0.18
C VAL A 12 -1.62 6.60 0.42
N GLU A 13 -1.37 6.49 1.71
CA GLU A 13 -0.37 7.32 2.38
C GLU A 13 0.99 6.65 2.25
N LEU A 14 1.96 7.41 1.74
CA LEU A 14 3.36 7.02 1.68
C LEU A 14 4.18 8.03 2.47
N PHE A 15 5.13 7.51 3.24
CA PHE A 15 6.11 8.26 3.98
C PHE A 15 7.38 8.40 3.16
N ASP A 16 7.93 9.61 3.11
CA ASP A 16 9.27 9.85 2.58
C ASP A 16 10.29 9.04 3.40
N ALA A 17 11.12 8.24 2.73
CA ALA A 17 12.06 7.36 3.40
C ALA A 17 13.22 8.09 4.10
N VAL A 18 13.46 9.36 3.74
CA VAL A 18 14.46 10.22 4.38
C VAL A 18 13.94 10.73 5.73
N GLU A 19 12.68 11.15 5.78
CA GLU A 19 12.04 11.69 6.99
C GLU A 19 11.58 10.57 7.94
N HIS A 20 11.14 9.45 7.38
CA HIS A 20 10.61 8.31 8.13
C HIS A 20 11.25 7.01 7.65
N SER A 21 12.09 6.43 8.50
CA SER A 21 12.66 5.12 8.22
C SER A 21 11.58 4.03 8.20
N PRO A 22 11.63 3.09 7.24
CA PRO A 22 10.70 1.96 7.22
C PRO A 22 10.91 1.05 8.44
N PRO A 23 9.87 0.30 8.87
CA PRO A 23 10.00 -0.64 9.96
C PRO A 23 10.96 -1.78 9.57
N LYS A 24 11.99 -2.01 10.38
CA LYS A 24 13.08 -2.97 10.08
C LYS A 24 12.61 -4.40 9.85
N GLU A 25 11.51 -4.80 10.47
CA GLU A 25 10.96 -6.16 10.42
C GLU A 25 9.82 -6.33 9.40
N ALA A 26 9.43 -5.25 8.70
CA ALA A 26 8.33 -5.32 7.75
C ALA A 26 8.76 -6.01 6.45
N THR A 27 8.15 -7.16 6.18
CA THR A 27 8.36 -7.95 4.95
C THR A 27 7.38 -7.61 3.83
N LYS A 28 6.33 -6.84 4.13
CA LYS A 28 5.31 -6.40 3.17
C LYS A 28 4.90 -4.96 3.43
N LEU A 29 5.42 -4.06 2.61
CA LEU A 29 5.05 -2.65 2.54
C LEU A 29 4.56 -2.31 1.14
N LEU A 30 3.84 -1.21 1.03
CA LEU A 30 3.80 -0.44 -0.21
C LEU A 30 5.15 0.25 -0.36
N VAL A 31 5.77 0.13 -1.51
CA VAL A 31 7.08 0.72 -1.78
C VAL A 31 7.02 1.50 -3.09
N LEU A 32 7.51 2.73 -3.08
CA LEU A 32 7.60 3.58 -4.26
C LEU A 32 9.05 3.61 -4.72
N SER A 33 9.31 3.13 -5.92
CA SER A 33 10.65 3.20 -6.51
C SER A 33 11.03 4.63 -6.86
N LYS A 34 12.33 4.90 -6.98
CA LYS A 34 12.86 6.16 -7.53
C LYS A 34 12.41 6.46 -8.97
N TYR A 35 11.78 5.49 -9.64
CA TYR A 35 11.20 5.63 -10.97
C TYR A 35 9.68 5.91 -10.94
N GLY A 36 9.11 6.17 -9.76
CA GLY A 36 7.67 6.47 -9.60
C GLY A 36 6.75 5.26 -9.73
N ILE A 37 7.28 4.04 -9.54
CA ILE A 37 6.51 2.80 -9.64
C ILE A 37 6.15 2.33 -8.23
N LEU A 38 4.84 2.21 -7.96
CA LEU A 38 4.33 1.64 -6.72
C LEU A 38 4.33 0.09 -6.80
N GLY A 39 4.92 -0.55 -5.80
CA GLY A 39 5.00 -2.00 -5.68
C GLY A 39 4.68 -2.49 -4.27
N LEU A 40 4.78 -3.80 -4.09
CA LEU A 40 4.65 -4.50 -2.81
C LEU A 40 5.94 -5.25 -2.51
N GLY A 41 6.46 -5.10 -1.29
CA GLY A 41 7.62 -5.89 -0.87
C GLY A 41 8.36 -5.30 0.33
N SER A 42 9.59 -5.76 0.53
CA SER A 42 10.53 -5.18 1.47
C SER A 42 11.10 -3.87 0.92
N PHE A 43 11.35 -2.92 1.80
CA PHE A 43 12.03 -1.69 1.43
C PHE A 43 13.51 -1.95 1.09
N ASP A 44 14.02 -1.24 0.08
CA ASP A 44 15.42 -1.28 -0.36
C ASP A 44 15.88 0.16 -0.52
N SER A 45 16.82 0.59 0.32
CA SER A 45 17.29 1.97 0.38
C SER A 45 18.02 2.45 -0.88
N ASN A 46 18.41 1.53 -1.79
CA ASN A 46 19.07 1.89 -3.05
C ASN A 46 18.08 2.09 -4.21
N PHE A 47 16.83 1.66 -4.02
CA PHE A 47 15.83 1.59 -5.09
C PHE A 47 14.52 2.32 -4.76
N HIS A 48 14.10 2.30 -3.49
CA HIS A 48 12.85 2.87 -3.02
C HIS A 48 13.05 4.23 -2.34
N VAL A 49 12.13 5.16 -2.58
CA VAL A 49 12.16 6.55 -2.09
C VAL A 49 11.04 6.87 -1.10
N ALA A 50 9.96 6.09 -1.12
CA ALA A 50 8.88 6.20 -0.15
C ALA A 50 8.30 4.82 0.17
N TRP A 51 7.65 4.69 1.31
CA TRP A 51 7.03 3.45 1.75
C TRP A 51 5.70 3.72 2.47
N GLY A 52 4.83 2.72 2.53
CA GLY A 52 3.59 2.82 3.29
C GLY A 52 3.16 1.46 3.82
N TYR A 53 2.29 1.48 4.82
CA TYR A 53 1.62 0.26 5.25
C TYR A 53 0.61 -0.21 4.20
N LEU A 54 0.34 -1.51 4.19
CA LEU A 54 -0.75 -2.04 3.36
C LEU A 54 -2.08 -1.38 3.77
N PRO A 55 -2.97 -1.08 2.79
CA PRO A 55 -4.24 -0.47 3.09
C PRO A 55 -5.06 -1.40 3.99
N LYS A 56 -5.81 -0.81 4.92
CA LYS A 56 -6.80 -1.56 5.69
C LYS A 56 -7.87 -2.06 4.72
N ILE A 57 -8.01 -3.38 4.64
CA ILE A 57 -9.04 -4.01 3.82
C ILE A 57 -10.38 -3.88 4.57
N PRO A 58 -11.42 -3.27 3.97
CA PRO A 58 -12.75 -3.20 4.57
C PRO A 58 -13.30 -4.58 4.91
N LYS A 59 -14.11 -4.67 5.98
CA LYS A 59 -14.67 -5.95 6.46
C LYS A 59 -15.38 -6.72 5.34
N SER A 60 -16.24 -6.06 4.56
CA SER A 60 -16.95 -6.68 3.44
C SER A 60 -16.04 -7.20 2.32
N VAL A 61 -14.87 -6.60 2.11
CA VAL A 61 -13.89 -7.10 1.13
C VAL A 61 -13.16 -8.31 1.70
N LYS A 62 -12.81 -8.31 3.00
CA LYS A 62 -12.20 -9.46 3.67
C LYS A 62 -13.14 -10.67 3.68
N GLU A 63 -14.42 -10.44 4.00
CA GLU A 63 -15.46 -11.48 3.99
C GLU A 63 -15.52 -12.15 2.62
N ARG A 64 -15.61 -11.33 1.55
CA ARG A 64 -15.50 -11.88 0.21
C ARG A 64 -14.21 -12.66 0.02
N MET A 65 -13.02 -12.11 0.29
CA MET A 65 -11.74 -12.84 0.11
C MET A 65 -11.70 -14.20 0.82
N SER A 66 -12.31 -14.32 2.00
CA SER A 66 -12.42 -15.57 2.76
C SER A 66 -13.46 -16.53 2.16
N GLU A 67 -14.55 -16.00 1.63
CA GLU A 67 -15.54 -16.71 0.82
C GLU A 67 -15.03 -16.99 -0.61
N GLY A 68 -13.84 -16.47 -0.93
CA GLY A 68 -13.15 -16.58 -2.22
C GLY A 68 -13.24 -15.34 -3.11
N ILE A 69 -14.13 -14.40 -2.82
CA ILE A 69 -14.72 -13.41 -3.75
C ILE A 69 -15.27 -14.11 -4.98
#